data_AF-A0A933FXN6-F1
#
_entry.id   AF-A0A933FXN6-F1
#
_cell.length_a   1.000
_cell.length_b   1.000
_cell.length_c   1.000
_cell.angle_alpha   90.00
_cell.angle_beta   90.00
_cell.angle_gamma   90.00
#
_symmetry.space_group_name_H-M   'P 1'
#
loop_
_entity.id
_entity.type
_entity.pdbx_description
1 polymer ?
#
loop_
_entity_poly.entity_id
_entity_poly.type
_entity_poly.pdbx_seq_one_letter_code
_entity_poly.pdbx_strand_id
1 'polypeptide(L)'
;METTESCKFCQKIVITLKTKKKVDRLLDLPHTFDPLSGNYTWRFYEFFAYALIPRVMHGRTSQVDLYLCIDEDDLDDIDIFGYAKRFLQERVLSQWNNVESAAFVEPVLARPEDLVCRKLRHFIEEDAD
;
A
#
# COMPACT_ATOMS: atom_id res chain seq x y z
N MET A 1 0.71 -9.85 25.22
CA MET A 1 -0.03 -8.86 24.43
C MET A 1 -0.66 -9.60 23.28
N GLU A 2 -1.96 -9.88 23.39
CA GLU A 2 -2.73 -10.57 22.36
C GLU A 2 -3.02 -9.59 21.22
N THR A 3 -2.63 -9.95 20.00
CA THR A 3 -3.12 -9.27 18.80
C THR A 3 -4.60 -9.58 18.69
N THR A 4 -5.46 -8.59 18.86
CA THR A 4 -6.89 -8.74 18.56
C THR A 4 -7.04 -9.31 17.15
N GLU A 5 -7.95 -10.26 16.95
CA GLU A 5 -8.19 -10.94 15.67
C GLU A 5 -8.51 -9.99 14.48
N SER A 6 -8.68 -8.70 14.77
CA SER A 6 -9.11 -7.61 13.89
C SER A 6 -8.15 -7.21 12.78
N CYS A 7 -6.92 -7.75 12.68
CA CYS A 7 -6.03 -7.45 11.54
C CYS A 7 -5.41 -8.69 10.91
N LYS A 8 -6.18 -9.75 10.68
CA LYS A 8 -5.74 -10.86 9.81
C LYS A 8 -5.73 -10.47 8.32
N PHE A 9 -6.48 -9.42 7.96
CA PHE A 9 -6.69 -8.96 6.59
C PHE A 9 -6.48 -7.45 6.52
N CYS A 10 -5.99 -6.99 5.36
CA CYS A 10 -5.82 -5.58 5.02
C CYS A 10 -6.51 -5.32 3.69
N GLN A 11 -6.87 -4.07 3.43
CA GLN A 11 -7.35 -3.68 2.11
C GLN A 11 -6.21 -3.80 1.11
N LYS A 12 -6.42 -4.57 0.03
CA LYS A 12 -5.44 -4.76 -1.04
C LYS A 12 -5.98 -4.22 -2.35
N ILE A 13 -5.21 -3.34 -2.97
CA ILE A 13 -5.46 -2.80 -4.30
C ILE A 13 -4.39 -3.35 -5.23
N VAL A 14 -4.80 -4.00 -6.32
CA VAL A 14 -3.88 -4.45 -7.36
C VAL A 14 -3.65 -3.31 -8.35
N ILE A 15 -2.38 -2.96 -8.55
CA ILE A 15 -1.97 -1.91 -9.47
C ILE A 15 -1.24 -2.55 -10.65
N THR A 16 -1.83 -2.44 -11.84
CA THR A 16 -1.17 -2.81 -13.09
C THR A 16 -0.46 -1.59 -13.66
N LEU A 17 0.86 -1.66 -13.72
CA LEU A 17 1.73 -0.60 -14.23
C LEU A 17 2.14 -0.92 -15.67
N LYS A 18 2.08 0.09 -16.54
CA LYS A 18 2.79 0.11 -17.81
C LYS A 18 3.99 1.02 -17.68
N THR A 19 5.16 0.54 -18.07
CA THR A 19 6.42 1.27 -17.96
C THR A 19 6.95 1.77 -19.30
N LYS A 20 7.71 2.86 -19.27
CA LYS A 20 8.36 3.45 -20.46
C LYS A 20 9.48 2.54 -20.98
N LYS A 21 10.25 1.95 -20.08
CA LYS A 21 11.33 0.99 -20.36
C LYS A 21 11.04 -0.35 -19.69
N LYS A 22 11.59 -1.43 -20.25
CA LYS A 22 11.55 -2.76 -19.66
C LYS A 22 12.09 -2.70 -18.22
N VAL A 23 11.45 -3.45 -17.33
CA VAL A 23 11.89 -3.60 -15.94
C VAL A 23 12.51 -4.98 -15.79
N ASP A 24 13.71 -5.04 -15.20
CA ASP A 24 14.46 -6.29 -15.04
C ASP A 24 14.47 -6.82 -13.60
N ARG A 25 14.14 -5.99 -12.60
CA ARG A 25 14.08 -6.37 -11.18
C ARG A 25 12.83 -5.83 -10.50
N LEU A 26 12.25 -6.62 -9.58
CA LEU A 26 11.04 -6.23 -8.85
C LEU A 26 11.25 -4.94 -8.05
N LEU A 27 12.45 -4.74 -7.49
CA LEU A 27 12.81 -3.53 -6.74
C LEU A 27 13.00 -2.29 -7.63
N ASP A 28 12.91 -2.42 -8.96
CA ASP A 28 12.86 -1.28 -9.88
C ASP A 28 11.40 -0.80 -10.11
N LEU A 29 10.42 -1.37 -9.39
CA LEU A 29 9.03 -0.94 -9.33
C LEU A 29 8.71 -0.26 -8.00
N PRO A 30 7.64 0.54 -7.90
CA PRO A 30 7.17 1.08 -6.61
C PRO A 30 7.10 0.03 -5.51
N HIS A 31 7.87 0.24 -4.43
CA HIS A 31 7.96 -0.70 -3.32
C HIS A 31 8.17 -0.01 -1.97
N THR A 32 7.87 -0.72 -0.90
CA THR A 32 8.23 -0.32 0.47
C THR A 32 9.28 -1.26 1.12
N PHE A 33 10.04 -1.99 0.30
CA PHE A 33 11.19 -2.77 0.78
C PHE A 33 12.18 -1.89 1.56
N ASP A 34 12.56 -2.34 2.74
CA ASP A 34 13.60 -1.75 3.58
C ASP A 34 14.86 -2.64 3.54
N PRO A 35 15.98 -2.15 2.99
CA PRO A 35 17.21 -2.93 2.89
C PRO A 35 17.84 -3.26 4.24
N LEU A 36 17.51 -2.53 5.32
CA LEU A 36 18.08 -2.77 6.65
C LEU A 36 17.42 -3.98 7.33
N SER A 37 16.10 -4.07 7.25
CA SER A 37 15.35 -5.24 7.76
C SER A 37 15.31 -6.40 6.77
N GLY A 38 15.67 -6.17 5.51
CA GLY A 38 15.64 -7.19 4.45
C GLY A 38 14.23 -7.64 4.11
N ASN A 39 13.22 -6.82 4.40
CA ASN A 39 11.82 -7.16 4.20
C ASN A 39 10.99 -5.93 3.75
N TYR A 40 9.76 -6.16 3.29
CA TYR A 40 8.79 -5.10 3.07
C TYR A 40 8.28 -4.57 4.39
N THR A 41 8.11 -3.24 4.47
CA THR A 41 7.64 -2.58 5.69
C THR A 41 6.44 -1.68 5.40
N TRP A 42 5.66 -1.44 6.45
CA TRP A 42 4.63 -0.40 6.46
C TRP A 42 5.28 0.99 6.48
N ARG A 43 4.76 1.90 5.67
CA ARG A 43 5.03 3.34 5.72
C ARG A 43 3.78 4.06 6.20
N PHE A 44 3.96 5.13 6.96
CA PHE A 44 2.86 5.93 7.49
C PHE A 44 2.69 7.18 6.64
N TYR A 45 1.44 7.55 6.39
CA TYR A 45 1.08 8.78 5.72
C TYR A 45 -0.26 9.27 6.28
N GLU A 46 -0.24 10.44 6.92
CA GLU A 46 -1.43 11.02 7.57
C GLU A 46 -2.11 9.99 8.51
N PHE A 47 -3.35 9.62 8.21
CA PHE A 47 -4.20 8.73 9.00
C PHE A 47 -4.16 7.26 8.55
N PHE A 48 -3.28 6.89 7.60
CA PHE A 48 -3.16 5.51 7.12
C PHE A 48 -1.72 5.00 7.06
N ALA A 49 -1.59 3.68 7.06
CA ALA A 49 -0.37 2.97 6.75
C ALA A 49 -0.51 2.25 5.42
N TYR A 50 0.57 2.23 4.63
CA TYR A 50 0.61 1.53 3.36
C TYR A 50 1.87 0.70 3.19
N ALA A 51 1.77 -0.32 2.34
CA ALA A 51 2.91 -1.08 1.84
C ALA A 51 2.73 -1.38 0.35
N LEU A 52 3.84 -1.35 -0.38
CA LEU A 52 3.87 -1.63 -1.82
C LEU A 52 4.76 -2.85 -2.05
N ILE A 53 4.18 -3.88 -2.64
CA ILE A 53 4.85 -5.16 -2.87
C ILE A 53 4.76 -5.48 -4.37
N PRO A 54 5.85 -5.33 -5.12
CA PRO A 54 5.91 -5.79 -6.51
C PRO A 54 5.74 -7.30 -6.60
N ARG A 55 4.85 -7.76 -7.49
CA ARG A 55 4.49 -9.19 -7.64
C ARG A 55 5.01 -9.78 -8.93
N VAL A 56 4.74 -9.12 -10.04
CA VAL A 56 4.95 -9.67 -11.39
C VAL A 56 5.57 -8.62 -12.29
N MET A 57 6.50 -9.06 -13.13
CA MET A 57 7.05 -8.27 -14.24
C MET A 57 6.95 -9.07 -15.53
N HIS A 58 6.41 -8.46 -16.56
CA HIS A 58 6.37 -9.02 -17.90
C HIS A 58 6.68 -7.95 -18.95
N GLY A 59 7.95 -7.83 -19.30
CA GLY A 59 8.43 -6.83 -20.25
C GLY A 59 8.21 -5.40 -19.74
N ARG A 60 7.20 -4.71 -20.30
CA ARG A 60 6.81 -3.34 -19.93
C ARG A 60 5.54 -3.28 -19.09
N THR A 61 4.95 -4.41 -18.76
CA THR A 61 3.78 -4.50 -17.89
C THR A 61 4.21 -5.13 -16.58
N SER A 62 3.73 -4.59 -15.46
CA SER A 62 4.07 -5.07 -14.13
C SER A 62 2.88 -4.97 -13.20
N GLN A 63 2.89 -5.76 -12.13
CA GLN A 63 1.89 -5.73 -11.08
C GLN A 63 2.54 -5.40 -9.73
N VAL A 64 1.95 -4.44 -9.03
CA VAL A 64 2.29 -4.07 -7.66
C VAL A 64 1.03 -4.17 -6.81
N ASP A 65 1.12 -4.86 -5.68
CA ASP A 65 0.04 -4.86 -4.69
C ASP A 65 0.26 -3.69 -3.73
N LEU A 66 -0.75 -2.86 -3.56
CA LEU A 66 -0.84 -1.90 -2.47
C LEU A 66 -1.65 -2.53 -1.34
N TYR A 67 -1.07 -2.62 -0.15
CA TYR A 67 -1.80 -2.89 1.07
C TYR A 67 -2.04 -1.59 1.82
N LEU A 68 -3.25 -1.42 2.32
CA LEU A 68 -3.68 -0.29 3.14
C LEU A 68 -4.19 -0.81 4.47
N CYS A 69 -3.77 -0.13 5.53
CA CYS A 69 -4.44 -0.14 6.81
C CYS A 69 -4.85 1.30 7.10
N ILE A 70 -6.14 1.50 7.34
CA ILE A 70 -6.74 2.80 7.66
C ILE A 70 -7.40 2.65 9.04
N ASP A 71 -7.39 3.71 9.84
CA ASP A 71 -8.08 3.72 11.12
C ASP A 71 -9.60 3.62 10.90
N GLU A 72 -10.27 2.67 11.57
CA GLU A 72 -11.68 2.35 11.31
C GLU A 72 -12.64 3.47 11.73
N ASP A 73 -12.22 4.30 12.69
CA ASP A 73 -13.02 5.39 13.24
C ASP A 73 -13.06 6.63 12.31
N ASP A 74 -12.13 6.73 11.34
CA ASP A 74 -12.10 7.79 10.31
C ASP A 74 -12.78 7.38 8.99
N LEU A 75 -13.30 6.14 8.90
CA LEU A 75 -13.65 5.49 7.63
C LEU A 75 -15.11 5.61 7.18
N ASP A 76 -16.04 5.99 8.06
CA ASP A 76 -17.48 5.89 7.75
C ASP A 76 -17.93 6.76 6.55
N ASP A 77 -17.15 7.79 6.18
CA ASP A 77 -17.47 8.74 5.10
C ASP A 77 -16.45 8.79 3.92
N ILE A 78 -15.42 7.94 3.90
CA ILE A 78 -14.32 8.05 2.90
C ILE A 78 -14.42 6.99 1.80
N ASP A 79 -14.43 7.42 0.54
CA ASP A 79 -14.15 6.55 -0.62
C ASP A 79 -12.68 6.10 -0.58
N ILE A 80 -12.42 4.98 0.08
CA ILE A 80 -11.09 4.37 0.24
C ILE A 80 -10.40 4.19 -1.12
N PHE A 81 -11.14 3.75 -2.14
CA PHE A 81 -10.57 3.48 -3.45
C PHE A 81 -10.19 4.78 -4.16
N GLY A 82 -11.10 5.76 -4.18
CA GLY A 82 -10.84 7.09 -4.74
C GLY A 82 -9.65 7.78 -4.08
N TYR A 83 -9.59 7.76 -2.74
CA TYR A 83 -8.49 8.33 -1.98
C TYR A 83 -7.16 7.60 -2.27
N ALA A 84 -7.14 6.27 -2.21
CA ALA A 84 -5.95 5.46 -2.48
C ALA A 84 -5.41 5.70 -3.88
N LYS A 85 -6.29 5.79 -4.88
CA LYS A 85 -5.92 6.10 -6.26
C LYS A 85 -5.28 7.48 -6.38
N ARG A 86 -5.87 8.51 -5.75
CA ARG A 86 -5.31 9.86 -5.74
C ARG A 86 -3.93 9.88 -5.06
N PHE A 87 -3.81 9.29 -3.88
CA PHE A 87 -2.54 9.16 -3.16
C PHE A 87 -1.47 8.46 -4.01
N LEU A 88 -1.80 7.31 -4.62
CA LEU A 88 -0.87 6.58 -5.49
C LEU A 88 -0.41 7.44 -6.66
N GLN A 89 -1.31 8.14 -7.34
CA GLN A 89 -0.96 8.96 -8.49
C GLN A 89 -0.11 10.18 -8.11
N GLU A 90 -0.50 10.90 -7.06
CA GLU A 90 0.10 12.18 -6.69
C GLU A 90 1.38 12.04 -5.86
N ARG A 91 1.46 11.03 -4.99
CA ARG A 91 2.57 10.89 -4.02
C ARG A 91 3.53 9.76 -4.36
N VAL A 92 3.03 8.64 -4.84
CA VAL A 92 3.86 7.47 -5.11
C VAL A 92 4.36 7.50 -6.55
N LEU A 93 3.47 7.31 -7.52
CA LEU A 93 3.82 7.11 -8.93
C LEU A 93 4.45 8.35 -9.56
N SER A 94 4.14 9.55 -9.08
CA SER A 94 4.78 10.81 -9.51
C SER A 94 6.29 10.82 -9.27
N GLN A 95 6.79 10.06 -8.29
CA GLN A 95 8.22 9.93 -8.00
C GLN A 95 8.91 8.88 -8.88
N TRP A 96 8.16 8.05 -9.61
CA TRP A 96 8.67 6.95 -10.42
C TRP A 96 8.64 7.28 -11.90
N ASN A 97 9.73 7.92 -12.38
CA ASN A 97 9.86 8.44 -13.74
C ASN A 97 9.65 7.42 -14.87
N ASN A 98 9.80 6.12 -14.58
CA ASN A 98 9.63 5.04 -15.56
C ASN A 98 8.18 4.54 -15.69
N VAL A 99 7.23 5.03 -14.89
CA VAL A 99 5.81 4.69 -15.02
C VAL A 99 5.20 5.54 -16.14
N GLU A 100 4.51 4.89 -17.09
CA GLU A 100 3.76 5.53 -18.19
C GLU A 100 2.27 5.65 -17.83
N SER A 101 1.69 4.57 -17.31
CA SER A 101 0.31 4.55 -16.85
C SER A 101 0.11 3.51 -15.74
N ALA A 102 -0.99 3.66 -15.00
CA ALA A 102 -1.42 2.74 -13.96
C ALA A 102 -2.92 2.47 -14.07
N ALA A 103 -3.31 1.21 -13.94
CA ALA A 103 -4.68 0.77 -13.78
C ALA A 103 -4.85 0.15 -12.39
N PHE A 104 -5.98 0.43 -11.74
CA PHE A 104 -6.25 0.05 -10.35
C PHE A 104 -7.49 -0.84 -10.32
N VAL A 105 -7.41 -1.93 -9.55
CA VAL A 105 -8.56 -2.79 -9.24
C VAL A 105 -9.13 -2.38 -7.89
N GLU A 106 -10.44 -2.48 -7.73
CA GLU A 106 -11.11 -2.18 -6.45
C GLU A 106 -10.49 -2.95 -5.27
N PRO A 107 -10.53 -2.37 -4.06
CA PRO A 107 -9.92 -2.98 -2.89
C PRO A 107 -10.59 -4.31 -2.54
N VAL A 108 -9.78 -5.32 -2.26
CA VAL A 108 -10.24 -6.60 -1.70
C VAL A 108 -9.53 -6.85 -0.38
N LEU A 109 -10.24 -7.43 0.60
CA LEU A 109 -9.58 -7.88 1.82
C LEU A 109 -8.64 -9.03 1.50
N ALA A 110 -7.36 -8.88 1.85
CA ALA A 110 -6.34 -9.89 1.62
C ALA A 110 -5.37 -9.98 2.79
N ARG A 111 -4.83 -11.19 2.98
CA ARG A 111 -3.69 -11.42 3.85
C ARG A 111 -2.41 -11.21 3.05
N PRO A 112 -1.51 -10.29 3.44
CA PRO A 112 -0.22 -10.18 2.79
C PRO A 112 0.65 -11.39 3.15
N GLU A 113 1.27 -12.00 2.15
CA GLU A 113 2.17 -13.15 2.35
C GLU A 113 3.51 -12.71 2.98
N ASP A 114 3.98 -11.51 2.63
CA ASP A 114 5.30 -10.98 3.00
C ASP A 114 5.24 -9.92 4.10
N LEU A 115 4.05 -9.62 4.60
CA LEU A 115 3.81 -8.53 5.55
C LEU A 115 2.72 -8.90 6.54
N VAL A 116 2.98 -8.73 7.84
CA VAL A 116 1.94 -8.89 8.84
C VAL A 116 1.00 -7.69 8.76
N CYS A 117 -0.30 -7.94 8.64
CA CYS A 117 -1.29 -6.90 8.73
C CYS A 117 -1.20 -6.18 10.09
N ARG A 118 -1.13 -4.86 10.05
CA ARG A 118 -0.93 -4.01 11.22
C ARG A 118 -2.22 -3.27 11.50
N LYS A 119 -2.72 -3.27 12.74
CA LYS A 119 -3.74 -2.30 13.18
C LYS A 119 -3.05 -0.97 13.42
N LEU A 120 -3.58 0.12 12.87
CA LEU A 120 -3.24 1.45 13.36
C LEU A 120 -3.77 1.55 14.79
N ARG A 121 -2.89 1.81 15.75
CA ARG A 121 -3.34 2.10 17.11
C ARG A 121 -3.76 3.56 17.11
N HIS A 122 -5.05 3.79 17.34
CA HIS A 122 -5.56 5.09 17.75
C HIS A 122 -4.75 5.56 18.97
N PHE A 123 -4.01 6.66 18.83
CA PHE A 123 -3.66 7.45 20.00
C PHE A 123 -4.89 8.28 20.29
N ILE A 124 -5.73 7.82 21.21
CA ILE A 124 -6.66 8.71 21.86
C ILE A 124 -5.76 9.67 22.64
N GLU A 125 -5.50 10.87 22.09
CA GLU A 125 -5.24 12.00 22.96
C GLU A 125 -6.53 12.16 23.76
N GLU A 126 -6.57 11.56 24.95
CA GLU A 126 -7.49 12.04 25.97
C GLU A 126 -7.12 13.50 26.12
N ASP A 127 -7.97 14.39 25.61
CA ASP A 127 -8.01 15.80 26.01
C ASP A 127 -8.02 15.78 27.54
N ALA A 128 -6.84 15.97 28.12
CA ALA A 128 -6.67 16.23 29.52
C ALA A 128 -7.10 17.68 29.74
N ASP A 129 -8.40 17.87 29.97
CA ASP A 129 -8.95 18.97 30.79
C ASP A 129 -10.34 18.61 31.35
#